data_AF-A0A7Y2ZYX4-F1
#
_entry.id   AF-A0A7Y2ZYX4-F1
#
_cell.length_a   1.000
_cell.length_b   1.000
_cell.length_c   1.000
_cell.angle_alpha   90.00
_cell.angle_beta   90.00
_cell.angle_gamma   90.00
#
_symmetry.space_group_name_H-M   'P 1'
#
loop_
_entity.id
_entity.type
_entity.pdbx_description
1 polymer ?
#
loop_
_entity_poly.entity_id
_entity_poly.type
_entity_poly.pdbx_seq_one_letter_code
_entity_poly.pdbx_strand_id
1 'polypeptide(L)'
;MNLAYLKKILIIIIIIGAVFLSASGYIDKFPNILGMGSISDSNDRYLKNSFNKAVNGFLILSGIKSGLAVIEGSEVGIGFNLELGDVVQSVYDYVDIAWKTALAGGTVILLTRLMLKSVKLIDHWFLFLMFMTLFSFLMVNWFFPKYFKIARTLKETTYFLMLFSIALYILLPFSITGAAFLSEKITKPLIQESQNSFESIQEDFSLDAITNKLFPDEQEGNGSWISELNLKAKYEKTKHRIKELSLYFKEKTRNIAIWTIQLIAGYLFDSIIFPVAFFIILFVITKSILLYLFENRRYQSFKEDIESMVIKYYSSSEKSATKPYRQIPIRDPRKPLGRNRLG
;
A
#
# COMPACT_ATOMS: atom_id res chain seq x y z
N MET A 1 -17.16 -46.42 -17.71
CA MET A 1 -17.12 -45.32 -16.72
C MET A 1 -17.27 -44.01 -17.48
N ASN A 2 -18.25 -43.17 -17.16
CA ASN A 2 -18.55 -41.97 -17.95
C ASN A 2 -17.37 -40.97 -17.94
N LEU A 3 -16.94 -40.48 -19.10
CA LEU A 3 -15.82 -39.54 -19.25
C LEU A 3 -15.97 -38.28 -18.37
N ALA A 4 -17.22 -37.85 -18.15
CA ALA A 4 -17.55 -36.73 -17.26
C ALA A 4 -17.24 -37.02 -15.78
N TYR A 5 -17.41 -38.26 -15.31
CA TYR A 5 -17.07 -38.66 -13.93
C TYR A 5 -15.55 -38.71 -13.73
N LEU A 6 -14.81 -39.23 -14.72
CA LEU A 6 -13.34 -39.21 -14.71
C LEU A 6 -12.78 -37.79 -14.60
N LYS A 7 -13.32 -36.84 -15.37
CA LYS A 7 -12.93 -35.42 -15.29
C LYS A 7 -13.19 -34.82 -13.91
N LYS A 8 -14.35 -35.10 -13.30
CA LYS A 8 -14.69 -34.63 -11.95
C LYS A 8 -13.73 -35.18 -10.88
N ILE A 9 -13.46 -36.48 -10.93
CA ILE A 9 -12.53 -37.14 -9.99
C ILE A 9 -11.12 -36.55 -10.14
N LEU A 10 -10.66 -36.32 -11.37
CA LEU A 10 -9.34 -35.72 -11.64
C LEU A 10 -9.24 -34.29 -11.07
N ILE A 11 -10.28 -33.46 -11.23
CA ILE A 11 -10.34 -32.12 -10.65
C ILE A 11 -10.28 -32.18 -9.11
N ILE A 12 -11.02 -33.10 -8.48
CA ILE A 12 -10.99 -33.29 -7.03
C ILE A 12 -9.59 -33.68 -6.56
N ILE A 13 -8.93 -34.63 -7.23
CA ILE A 13 -7.57 -35.06 -6.89
C ILE A 13 -6.59 -33.89 -6.98
N ILE A 14 -6.68 -33.07 -8.03
CA ILE A 14 -5.84 -31.87 -8.19
C ILE A 14 -6.06 -30.89 -7.04
N ILE A 15 -7.31 -30.64 -6.65
CA ILE A 15 -7.62 -29.69 -5.57
C ILE A 15 -7.18 -30.23 -4.22
N ILE A 16 -7.35 -31.52 -3.95
CA ILE A 16 -6.82 -32.15 -2.73
C ILE A 16 -5.30 -32.00 -2.67
N GLY A 17 -4.61 -32.23 -3.80
CA GLY A 17 -3.18 -31.95 -3.93
C GLY A 17 -2.84 -30.49 -3.64
N ALA A 18 -3.59 -29.54 -4.20
CA ALA A 18 -3.40 -28.11 -3.96
C ALA A 18 -3.61 -27.72 -2.49
N VAL A 19 -4.65 -28.25 -1.83
CA VAL A 19 -4.89 -28.05 -0.39
C VAL A 19 -3.68 -28.52 0.42
N PHE A 20 -3.18 -29.73 0.16
CA PHE A 20 -2.05 -30.30 0.90
C PHE A 20 -0.75 -29.52 0.65
N LEU A 21 -0.51 -29.10 -0.58
CA LEU A 21 0.65 -28.28 -0.96
C LEU A 21 0.59 -26.86 -0.38
N SER A 22 -0.60 -26.28 -0.23
CA SER A 22 -0.79 -24.98 0.42
C SER A 22 -0.63 -25.08 1.94
N ALA A 23 -1.15 -26.14 2.57
CA ALA A 23 -0.98 -26.36 4.01
C ALA A 23 0.50 -26.54 4.42
N SER A 24 1.31 -27.10 3.51
CA SER A 24 2.74 -27.35 3.72
C SER A 24 3.65 -26.21 3.25
N GLY A 25 3.10 -25.11 2.71
CA GLY A 25 3.87 -23.97 2.19
C GLY A 25 4.69 -24.25 0.94
N TYR A 26 4.58 -25.45 0.33
CA TYR A 26 5.32 -25.78 -0.89
C TYR A 26 4.79 -25.03 -2.12
N ILE A 27 3.50 -24.66 -2.13
CA ILE A 27 2.94 -23.83 -3.20
C ILE A 27 3.64 -22.47 -3.31
N ASP A 28 4.20 -21.94 -2.22
CA ASP A 28 4.92 -20.65 -2.22
C ASP A 28 6.23 -20.71 -3.00
N LYS A 29 6.75 -21.92 -3.29
CA LYS A 29 7.89 -22.11 -4.19
C LYS A 29 7.52 -21.85 -5.65
N PHE A 30 6.26 -22.03 -6.03
CA PHE A 30 5.80 -21.88 -7.41
C PHE A 30 5.87 -20.40 -7.89
N PRO A 31 5.36 -19.40 -7.13
CA PRO A 31 5.63 -17.99 -7.40
C PRO A 31 7.13 -17.66 -7.47
N ASN A 32 7.94 -18.22 -6.57
CA ASN A 32 9.38 -17.97 -6.56
C ASN A 32 10.07 -18.42 -7.86
N ILE A 33 9.70 -19.58 -8.39
CA ILE A 33 10.20 -20.10 -9.67
C ILE A 33 9.74 -19.25 -10.86
N LEU A 34 8.52 -18.69 -10.79
CA LEU A 34 7.98 -17.77 -11.81
C LEU A 34 8.59 -16.36 -11.77
N GLY A 35 9.67 -16.14 -11.00
CA GLY A 35 10.36 -14.86 -10.90
C GLY A 35 9.77 -13.89 -9.88
N MET A 36 8.68 -14.27 -9.21
CA MET A 36 8.03 -13.45 -8.17
C MET A 36 8.92 -13.32 -6.92
N GLY A 37 9.82 -14.27 -6.70
CA GLY A 37 10.86 -14.17 -5.67
C GLY A 37 11.81 -13.00 -5.92
N SER A 38 12.25 -12.82 -7.17
CA SER A 38 13.09 -11.68 -7.56
C SER A 38 12.37 -10.34 -7.38
N ILE A 39 11.05 -10.29 -7.61
CA ILE A 39 10.23 -9.10 -7.36
C ILE A 39 10.15 -8.81 -5.86
N SER A 40 9.87 -9.83 -5.04
CA SER A 40 9.82 -9.71 -3.58
C SER A 40 11.16 -9.23 -3.00
N ASP A 41 12.28 -9.78 -3.48
CA ASP A 41 13.61 -9.38 -3.06
C ASP A 41 13.95 -7.95 -3.52
N SER A 42 13.53 -7.58 -4.73
CA SER A 42 13.69 -6.20 -5.22
C SER A 42 12.90 -5.21 -4.38
N ASN A 43 11.68 -5.56 -3.97
CA ASN A 43 10.86 -4.74 -3.09
C ASN A 43 11.48 -4.61 -1.69
N ASP A 44 12.01 -5.68 -1.09
CA ASP A 44 12.69 -5.58 0.21
C ASP A 44 13.96 -4.72 0.11
N ARG A 45 14.73 -4.84 -0.98
CA ARG A 45 15.89 -3.98 -1.26
C ARG A 45 15.48 -2.52 -1.41
N TYR A 46 14.44 -2.23 -2.19
CA TYR A 46 13.91 -0.87 -2.34
C TYR A 46 13.51 -0.28 -0.99
N LEU A 47 12.64 -0.97 -0.23
CA LEU A 47 12.18 -0.48 1.06
C LEU A 47 13.32 -0.31 2.07
N LYS A 48 14.29 -1.23 2.09
CA LYS A 48 15.48 -1.12 2.95
C LYS A 48 16.33 0.09 2.56
N ASN A 49 16.55 0.32 1.26
CA ASN A 49 17.32 1.46 0.78
C ASN A 49 16.60 2.77 1.06
N SER A 50 15.29 2.86 0.84
CA SER A 50 14.50 4.05 1.15
C SER A 50 14.45 4.32 2.66
N PHE A 51 14.37 3.28 3.49
CA PHE A 51 14.50 3.42 4.94
C PHE A 51 15.87 3.96 5.36
N ASN A 52 16.96 3.40 4.82
CA ASN A 52 18.31 3.87 5.13
C ASN A 52 18.51 5.33 4.72
N LYS A 53 17.95 5.75 3.59
CA LYS A 53 17.97 7.16 3.18
C LYS A 53 17.18 8.06 4.14
N ALA A 54 16.03 7.60 4.61
CA ALA A 54 15.24 8.31 5.62
C ALA A 54 16.03 8.49 6.92
N VAL A 55 16.69 7.43 7.39
CA VAL A 55 17.56 7.48 8.58
C VAL A 55 18.74 8.42 8.37
N ASN A 56 19.43 8.35 7.24
CA ASN A 56 20.54 9.26 6.94
C ASN A 56 20.09 10.72 6.90
N GLY A 57 18.98 11.00 6.21
CA GLY A 57 18.39 12.35 6.17
C GLY A 57 17.99 12.83 7.56
N PHE A 58 17.40 11.97 8.37
CA PHE A 58 17.07 12.25 9.76
C PHE A 58 18.32 12.59 10.60
N LEU A 59 19.42 11.86 10.42
CA LEU A 59 20.68 12.11 11.13
C LEU A 59 21.31 13.45 10.73
N ILE A 60 21.37 13.75 9.42
CA ILE A 60 21.87 15.04 8.90
C ILE A 60 21.03 16.19 9.49
N LEU A 61 19.70 16.09 9.39
CA LEU A 61 18.80 17.10 9.93
C LEU A 61 18.90 17.23 11.46
N SER A 62 19.16 16.14 12.18
CA SER A 62 19.42 16.17 13.63
C SER A 62 20.72 16.92 13.94
N GLY A 63 21.76 16.72 13.14
CA GLY A 63 23.03 17.44 13.25
C GLY A 63 22.85 18.94 13.04
N ILE A 64 22.15 19.33 11.97
CA ILE A 64 21.84 20.75 11.68
C ILE A 64 21.00 21.36 12.81
N LYS A 65 19.95 20.66 13.25
CA LYS A 65 19.07 21.10 14.34
C LYS A 65 19.86 21.33 15.64
N SER A 66 20.77 20.42 15.97
CA SER A 66 21.65 20.58 17.13
C SER A 66 22.60 21.77 16.98
N GLY A 67 23.19 21.96 15.79
CA GLY A 67 24.07 23.11 15.52
C GLY A 67 23.33 24.44 15.66
N LEU A 68 22.13 24.55 15.07
CA LEU A 68 21.28 25.73 15.17
C LEU A 68 20.88 26.05 16.62
N ALA A 69 20.51 25.04 17.40
CA ALA A 69 20.15 25.23 18.82
C ALA A 69 21.34 25.74 19.65
N VAL A 70 22.55 25.27 19.35
CA VAL A 70 23.76 25.78 20.03
C VAL A 70 24.04 27.22 19.64
N ILE A 71 23.85 27.61 18.38
CA ILE A 71 24.01 29.00 17.93
C ILE A 71 23.02 29.92 18.65
N GLU A 72 21.73 29.53 18.68
CA GLU A 72 20.66 30.28 19.36
C GLU A 72 20.95 30.47 20.86
N GLY A 73 21.42 29.42 21.54
CA GLY A 73 21.73 29.45 22.97
C GLY A 73 23.07 30.07 23.34
N SER A 74 23.92 30.41 22.37
CA SER A 74 25.28 30.93 22.62
C SER A 74 25.30 32.45 22.84
N GLU A 75 26.42 32.96 23.38
CA GLU A 75 26.69 34.39 23.48
C GLU A 75 26.66 35.11 22.12
N VAL A 76 26.81 34.38 21.00
CA VAL A 76 26.62 34.91 19.64
C VAL A 76 25.14 35.21 19.35
N GLY A 77 24.21 34.44 19.90
CA GLY A 77 22.77 34.71 19.82
C GLY A 77 22.30 35.77 20.84
N ILE A 78 22.87 35.77 22.05
CA ILE A 78 22.41 36.61 23.17
C ILE A 78 23.13 37.98 23.21
N GLY A 79 24.41 38.04 22.85
CA GLY A 79 25.28 39.22 23.02
C GLY A 79 25.47 40.12 21.80
N PHE A 80 25.16 39.61 20.59
CA PHE A 80 25.54 40.27 19.32
C PHE A 80 24.34 40.79 18.48
N ASN A 81 23.15 40.87 19.08
CA ASN A 81 21.80 41.26 18.59
C ASN A 81 20.84 40.09 18.31
N LEU A 82 19.62 40.26 18.83
CA LEU A 82 18.38 39.52 18.55
C LEU A 82 18.16 39.18 17.05
N GLU A 83 18.67 39.99 16.12
CA GLU A 83 18.48 39.80 14.68
C GLU A 83 19.12 38.52 14.12
N LEU A 84 20.23 38.03 14.68
CA LEU A 84 20.82 36.75 14.25
C LEU A 84 20.01 35.57 14.79
N GLY A 85 19.53 35.68 16.03
CA GLY A 85 18.63 34.70 16.65
C GLY A 85 17.35 34.49 15.85
N ASP A 86 16.67 35.57 15.44
CA ASP A 86 15.42 35.50 14.67
C ASP A 86 15.60 34.78 13.31
N VAL A 87 16.74 34.98 12.65
CA VAL A 87 17.06 34.33 11.37
C VAL A 87 17.39 32.84 11.57
N VAL A 88 18.18 32.52 12.60
CA VAL A 88 18.52 31.13 12.96
C VAL A 88 17.27 30.35 13.38
N GLN A 89 16.37 30.97 14.15
CA GLN A 89 15.10 30.37 14.56
C GLN A 89 14.22 30.03 13.36
N SER A 90 14.13 30.92 12.36
CA SER A 90 13.39 30.66 11.13
C SER A 90 13.94 29.46 10.35
N VAL A 91 15.28 29.28 10.34
CA VAL A 91 15.91 28.09 9.74
C VAL A 91 15.64 26.83 10.56
N TYR A 92 15.72 26.95 11.89
CA TYR A 92 15.46 25.85 12.82
C TYR A 92 14.06 25.26 12.62
N ASP A 93 13.05 26.12 12.45
CA ASP A 93 11.67 25.66 12.21
C ASP A 93 11.55 24.82 10.92
N TYR A 94 12.18 25.24 9.81
CA TYR A 94 12.17 24.46 8.58
C TYR A 94 12.90 23.12 8.72
N VAL A 95 14.04 23.12 9.42
CA VAL A 95 14.81 21.90 9.69
C VAL A 95 14.02 20.97 10.62
N ASP A 96 13.31 21.50 11.62
CA ASP A 96 12.48 20.70 12.52
C ASP A 96 11.30 20.04 11.78
N ILE A 97 10.64 20.75 10.86
CA ILE A 97 9.58 20.16 10.02
C ILE A 97 10.15 19.07 9.12
N ALA A 98 11.29 19.32 8.46
CA ALA A 98 11.97 18.32 7.65
C ALA A 98 12.34 17.09 8.48
N TRP A 99 12.86 17.30 9.69
CA TRP A 99 13.29 16.26 10.62
C TRP A 99 12.12 15.36 11.05
N LYS A 100 10.99 15.95 11.48
CA LYS A 100 9.76 15.22 11.81
C LYS A 100 9.25 14.42 10.60
N THR A 101 9.33 15.01 9.41
CA THR A 101 8.85 14.35 8.19
C THR A 101 9.74 13.19 7.76
N ALA A 102 11.07 13.34 7.83
CA ALA A 102 12.00 12.26 7.55
C ALA A 102 11.79 11.07 8.50
N LEU A 103 11.57 11.35 9.79
CA LEU A 103 11.26 10.31 10.79
C LEU A 103 9.93 9.61 10.50
N ALA A 104 8.88 10.38 10.20
CA ALA A 104 7.56 9.85 9.86
C ALA A 104 7.60 8.99 8.59
N GLY A 105 8.22 9.49 7.51
CA GLY A 105 8.40 8.76 6.25
C GLY A 105 9.19 7.46 6.45
N GLY A 106 10.32 7.53 7.17
CA GLY A 106 11.10 6.34 7.54
C GLY A 106 10.29 5.31 8.34
N THR A 107 9.48 5.78 9.29
CA THR A 107 8.60 4.91 10.08
C THR A 107 7.54 4.23 9.21
N VAL A 108 6.90 4.96 8.29
CA VAL A 108 5.92 4.39 7.35
C VAL A 108 6.55 3.36 6.42
N ILE A 109 7.76 3.62 5.91
CA ILE A 109 8.50 2.66 5.07
C ILE A 109 8.80 1.38 5.88
N LEU A 110 9.24 1.53 7.13
CA LEU A 110 9.52 0.40 8.02
C LEU A 110 8.24 -0.41 8.31
N LEU A 111 7.14 0.26 8.62
CA LEU A 111 5.84 -0.38 8.83
C LEU A 111 5.38 -1.14 7.57
N THR A 112 5.54 -0.54 6.38
CA THR A 112 5.22 -1.18 5.10
C THR A 112 6.05 -2.45 4.90
N ARG A 113 7.35 -2.39 5.23
CA ARG A 113 8.23 -3.56 5.16
C ARG A 113 7.83 -4.66 6.14
N LEU A 114 7.47 -4.30 7.37
CA LEU A 114 7.00 -5.26 8.37
C LEU A 114 5.66 -5.87 7.95
N MET A 115 4.74 -5.08 7.40
CA MET A 115 3.48 -5.56 6.86
C MET A 115 3.71 -6.59 5.76
N LEU A 116 4.61 -6.32 4.80
CA LEU A 116 4.97 -7.28 3.75
C LEU A 116 5.50 -8.61 4.30
N LYS A 117 6.37 -8.54 5.31
CA LYS A 117 6.91 -9.74 5.95
C LYS A 117 5.81 -10.52 6.67
N SER A 118 4.91 -9.84 7.36
CA SER A 118 3.75 -10.47 8.00
C SER A 118 2.81 -11.12 6.98
N VAL A 119 2.57 -10.46 5.83
CA VAL A 119 1.78 -11.04 4.73
C VAL A 119 2.45 -12.31 4.23
N LYS A 120 3.76 -12.30 3.97
CA LYS A 120 4.51 -13.49 3.51
C LYS A 120 4.53 -14.65 4.52
N LEU A 121 4.22 -14.40 5.79
CA LEU A 121 4.11 -15.45 6.81
C LEU A 121 2.70 -16.05 6.89
N ILE A 122 1.67 -15.34 6.42
CA ILE A 122 0.26 -15.72 6.59
C ILE A 122 -0.39 -16.07 5.24
N ASP A 123 0.20 -15.66 4.13
CA ASP A 123 -0.28 -15.85 2.76
C ASP A 123 -0.61 -17.32 2.40
N HIS A 124 0.17 -18.30 2.86
CA HIS A 124 -0.11 -19.73 2.66
C HIS A 124 -1.39 -20.20 3.36
N TRP A 125 -1.74 -19.63 4.53
CA TRP A 125 -3.01 -19.91 5.21
C TRP A 125 -4.20 -19.40 4.40
N PHE A 126 -4.06 -18.24 3.76
CA PHE A 126 -5.11 -17.71 2.88
C PHE A 126 -5.30 -18.57 1.63
N LEU A 127 -4.21 -19.06 1.02
CA LEU A 127 -4.30 -20.00 -0.10
C LEU A 127 -4.91 -21.34 0.32
N PHE A 128 -4.52 -21.87 1.47
CA PHE A 128 -5.11 -23.08 2.03
C PHE A 128 -6.62 -22.92 2.22
N LEU A 129 -7.04 -21.82 2.83
CA LEU A 129 -8.44 -21.54 3.10
C LEU A 129 -9.23 -21.30 1.79
N MET A 130 -8.62 -20.67 0.78
CA MET A 130 -9.18 -20.56 -0.57
C MET A 130 -9.39 -21.94 -1.23
N PHE A 131 -8.39 -22.81 -1.23
CA PHE A 131 -8.53 -24.15 -1.83
C PHE A 131 -9.49 -25.05 -1.05
N MET A 132 -9.54 -24.92 0.27
CA MET A 132 -10.50 -25.65 1.12
C MET A 132 -11.94 -25.24 0.86
N THR A 133 -12.20 -23.94 0.71
CA THR A 133 -13.54 -23.45 0.36
C THR A 133 -13.93 -23.83 -1.07
N LEU A 134 -12.99 -23.80 -2.01
CA LEU A 134 -13.20 -24.29 -3.39
C LEU A 134 -13.52 -25.80 -3.41
N PHE A 135 -12.77 -26.60 -2.66
CA PHE A 135 -13.03 -28.04 -2.50
C PHE A 135 -14.43 -28.30 -1.96
N SER A 136 -14.79 -27.59 -0.89
CA SER A 136 -16.10 -27.69 -0.24
C SER A 136 -17.22 -27.28 -1.21
N PHE A 137 -17.03 -26.21 -1.98
CA PHE A 137 -17.98 -25.75 -2.99
C PHE A 137 -18.24 -26.85 -4.04
N LEU A 138 -17.18 -27.46 -4.59
CA LEU A 138 -17.32 -28.50 -5.61
C LEU A 138 -17.96 -29.78 -5.05
N MET A 139 -17.59 -30.18 -3.84
CA MET A 139 -18.20 -31.32 -3.14
C MET A 139 -19.70 -31.13 -2.96
N VAL A 140 -20.14 -30.00 -2.39
CA VAL A 140 -21.56 -29.71 -2.19
C VAL A 140 -22.30 -29.63 -3.53
N ASN A 141 -21.73 -28.97 -4.52
CA ASN A 141 -22.37 -28.80 -5.82
C ASN A 141 -22.53 -30.11 -6.61
N TRP A 142 -21.60 -31.07 -6.48
CA TRP A 142 -21.66 -32.33 -7.22
C TRP A 142 -22.40 -33.46 -6.51
N PHE A 143 -22.25 -33.57 -5.19
CA PHE A 143 -22.83 -34.69 -4.42
C PHE A 143 -24.14 -34.32 -3.73
N PHE A 144 -24.36 -33.04 -3.43
CA PHE A 144 -25.49 -32.57 -2.62
C PHE A 144 -26.24 -31.40 -3.29
N PRO A 145 -26.76 -31.58 -4.53
CA PRO A 145 -27.40 -30.50 -5.30
C PRO A 145 -28.65 -29.90 -4.61
N LYS A 146 -29.23 -30.61 -3.63
CA LYS A 146 -30.35 -30.12 -2.81
C LYS A 146 -29.97 -28.92 -1.91
N TYR A 147 -28.69 -28.71 -1.62
CA TYR A 147 -28.20 -27.66 -0.73
C TYR A 147 -27.72 -26.41 -1.49
N PHE A 148 -28.52 -25.94 -2.45
CA PHE A 148 -28.17 -24.81 -3.31
C PHE A 148 -27.79 -23.53 -2.53
N LYS A 149 -28.44 -23.25 -1.39
CA LYS A 149 -28.11 -22.10 -0.53
C LYS A 149 -26.66 -22.16 -0.02
N ILE A 150 -26.23 -23.32 0.47
CA ILE A 150 -24.87 -23.54 0.99
C ILE A 150 -23.85 -23.46 -0.15
N ALA A 151 -24.14 -24.07 -1.30
CA ALA A 151 -23.29 -24.00 -2.48
C ALA A 151 -23.10 -22.55 -2.96
N ARG A 152 -24.16 -21.72 -2.89
CA ARG A 152 -24.08 -20.29 -3.23
C ARG A 152 -23.19 -19.52 -2.27
N THR A 153 -23.35 -19.71 -0.96
CA THR A 153 -22.51 -19.05 0.04
C THR A 153 -21.04 -19.46 -0.13
N LEU A 154 -20.74 -20.77 -0.26
CA LEU A 154 -19.38 -21.26 -0.49
C LEU A 154 -18.75 -20.68 -1.76
N LYS A 155 -19.55 -20.55 -2.83
CA LYS A 155 -19.13 -19.90 -4.07
C LYS A 155 -18.71 -18.45 -3.81
N GLU A 156 -19.57 -17.65 -3.17
CA GLU A 156 -19.29 -16.24 -2.84
C GLU A 156 -18.06 -16.10 -1.92
N THR A 157 -17.90 -16.98 -0.93
CA THR A 157 -16.71 -17.03 -0.07
C THR A 157 -15.45 -17.39 -0.86
N THR A 158 -15.52 -18.36 -1.76
CA THR A 158 -14.40 -18.75 -2.63
C THR A 158 -13.96 -17.57 -3.50
N TYR A 159 -14.91 -16.82 -4.06
CA TYR A 159 -14.62 -15.59 -4.82
C TYR A 159 -13.88 -14.55 -4.01
N PHE A 160 -14.37 -14.27 -2.80
CA PHE A 160 -13.75 -13.32 -1.91
C PHE A 160 -12.31 -13.72 -1.57
N LEU A 161 -12.09 -14.98 -1.20
CA LEU A 161 -10.77 -15.51 -0.86
C LEU A 161 -9.82 -15.55 -2.05
N MET A 162 -10.33 -15.83 -3.25
CA MET A 162 -9.54 -15.78 -4.47
C MET A 162 -9.08 -14.34 -4.76
N LEU A 163 -10.00 -13.37 -4.70
CA LEU A 163 -9.66 -11.95 -4.88
C LEU A 163 -8.65 -11.49 -3.84
N PHE A 164 -8.84 -11.90 -2.58
CA PHE A 164 -7.93 -11.57 -1.48
C PHE A 164 -6.55 -12.19 -1.67
N SER A 165 -6.48 -13.47 -2.09
CA SER A 165 -5.21 -14.14 -2.40
C SER A 165 -4.49 -13.47 -3.57
N ILE A 166 -5.20 -13.07 -4.61
CA ILE A 166 -4.64 -12.27 -5.72
C ILE A 166 -4.11 -10.93 -5.21
N ALA A 167 -4.82 -10.29 -4.28
CA ALA A 167 -4.36 -9.04 -3.69
C ALA A 167 -3.03 -9.19 -2.94
N LEU A 168 -2.88 -10.24 -2.14
CA LEU A 168 -1.66 -10.49 -1.38
C LEU A 168 -0.47 -10.91 -2.26
N TYR A 169 -0.68 -11.84 -3.19
CA TYR A 169 0.41 -12.41 -3.99
C TYR A 169 0.78 -11.57 -5.20
N ILE A 170 -0.17 -10.86 -5.81
CA ILE A 170 0.04 -10.11 -7.05
C ILE A 170 -0.04 -8.61 -6.77
N LEU A 171 -1.19 -8.09 -6.33
CA LEU A 171 -1.41 -6.65 -6.27
C LEU A 171 -0.41 -5.94 -5.37
N LEU A 172 -0.14 -6.51 -4.19
CA LEU A 172 0.70 -5.87 -3.19
C LEU A 172 2.17 -5.82 -3.64
N PRO A 173 2.83 -6.93 -4.07
CA PRO A 173 4.19 -6.87 -4.61
C PRO A 173 4.33 -5.98 -5.85
N PHE A 174 3.36 -6.03 -6.77
CA PHE A 174 3.41 -5.20 -7.98
C PHE A 174 3.18 -3.72 -7.68
N SER A 175 2.35 -3.39 -6.69
CA SER A 175 2.16 -2.01 -6.27
C SER A 175 3.47 -1.38 -5.77
N ILE A 176 4.21 -2.12 -4.94
CA ILE A 176 5.49 -1.65 -4.42
C ILE A 176 6.55 -1.59 -5.51
N THR A 177 6.51 -2.52 -6.47
CA THR A 177 7.41 -2.46 -7.64
C THR A 177 7.13 -1.22 -8.49
N GLY A 178 5.86 -0.90 -8.74
CA GLY A 178 5.44 0.31 -9.44
C GLY A 178 5.88 1.57 -8.70
N ALA A 179 5.71 1.59 -7.37
CA ALA A 179 6.19 2.67 -6.53
C ALA A 179 7.72 2.83 -6.58
N ALA A 180 8.46 1.73 -6.53
CA ALA A 180 9.91 1.74 -6.63
C ALA A 180 10.40 2.29 -7.98
N PHE A 181 9.75 1.91 -9.07
CA PHE A 181 10.07 2.40 -10.41
C PHE A 181 9.85 3.92 -10.53
N LEU A 182 8.75 4.43 -9.97
CA LEU A 182 8.42 5.85 -10.05
C LEU A 182 9.30 6.69 -9.09
N SER A 183 9.55 6.16 -7.89
CA SER A 183 10.51 6.72 -6.93
C SER A 183 11.88 6.89 -7.56
N GLU A 184 12.39 5.89 -8.27
CA GLU A 184 13.72 5.95 -8.87
C GLU A 184 13.88 7.08 -9.90
N LYS A 185 12.81 7.39 -10.65
CA LYS A 185 12.85 8.43 -11.69
C LYS A 185 12.52 9.83 -11.20
N ILE A 186 11.61 9.96 -10.24
CA ILE A 186 11.05 11.26 -9.83
C ILE A 186 11.62 11.67 -8.48
N THR A 187 11.44 10.81 -7.48
CA THR A 187 11.65 11.20 -6.09
C THR A 187 13.09 11.06 -5.62
N LYS A 188 13.78 10.00 -6.06
CA LYS A 188 15.17 9.69 -5.70
C LYS A 188 16.13 10.86 -5.99
N PRO A 189 16.12 11.51 -7.17
CA PRO A 189 16.98 12.67 -7.39
C PRO A 189 16.61 13.84 -6.47
N LEU A 190 15.31 14.11 -6.25
CA LEU A 190 14.85 15.19 -5.37
C LEU A 190 15.29 15.00 -3.91
N ILE A 191 15.13 13.79 -3.36
CA ILE A 191 15.56 13.49 -1.98
C ILE A 191 17.08 13.62 -1.86
N GLN A 192 17.83 13.08 -2.83
CA GLN A 192 19.30 13.11 -2.76
C GLN A 192 19.84 14.53 -2.89
N GLU A 193 19.28 15.34 -3.78
CA GLU A 193 19.66 16.74 -3.95
C GLU A 193 19.38 17.54 -2.68
N SER A 194 18.20 17.38 -2.07
CA SER A 194 17.90 18.00 -0.78
C SER A 194 18.86 17.54 0.32
N GLN A 195 19.15 16.24 0.43
CA GLN A 195 20.04 15.70 1.47
C GLN A 195 21.47 16.23 1.34
N ASN A 196 22.04 16.21 0.13
CA ASN A 196 23.37 16.75 -0.12
C ASN A 196 23.42 18.26 0.19
N SER A 197 22.33 18.98 -0.12
CA SER A 197 22.22 20.41 0.17
C SER A 197 22.15 20.67 1.69
N PHE A 198 21.45 19.83 2.44
CA PHE A 198 21.45 19.87 3.91
C PHE A 198 22.82 19.53 4.50
N GLU A 199 23.55 18.57 3.94
CA GLU A 199 24.90 18.23 4.40
C GLU A 199 25.88 19.41 4.22
N SER A 200 25.83 20.09 3.07
CA SER A 200 26.62 21.32 2.85
C SER A 200 26.29 22.45 3.83
N ILE A 201 25.03 22.52 4.27
CA ILE A 201 24.58 23.45 5.31
C ILE A 201 25.12 23.05 6.66
N GLN A 202 25.12 21.76 6.99
CA GLN A 202 25.62 21.31 8.28
C GLN A 202 27.06 21.79 8.53
N GLU A 203 27.90 21.78 7.50
CA GLU A 203 29.25 22.34 7.55
C GLU A 203 29.24 23.87 7.71
N ASP A 204 28.44 24.58 6.90
CA ASP A 204 28.28 26.05 6.96
C ASP A 204 27.79 26.56 8.33
N PHE A 205 26.96 25.77 9.03
CA PHE A 205 26.33 26.11 10.30
C PHE A 205 27.06 25.50 11.51
N SER A 206 28.25 24.93 11.31
CA SER A 206 29.09 24.45 12.41
C SER A 206 29.65 25.62 13.23
N LEU A 207 29.79 25.42 14.54
CA LEU A 207 30.32 26.41 15.46
C LEU A 207 31.72 26.85 15.02
N ASP A 208 32.55 25.92 14.55
CA ASP A 208 33.90 26.18 14.06
C ASP A 208 33.88 27.06 12.80
N ALA A 209 32.99 26.79 11.84
CA ALA A 209 32.86 27.62 10.64
C ALA A 209 32.39 29.04 10.98
N ILE A 210 31.41 29.19 11.86
CA ILE A 210 30.88 30.48 12.28
C ILE A 210 31.92 31.25 13.09
N THR A 211 32.61 30.59 14.01
CA THR A 211 33.66 31.18 14.85
C THR A 211 34.84 31.63 14.00
N ASN A 212 35.29 30.81 13.05
CA ASN A 212 36.36 31.17 12.12
C ASN A 212 35.97 32.35 11.20
N LYS A 213 34.68 32.49 10.86
CA LYS A 213 34.20 33.59 10.00
C LYS A 213 33.99 34.91 10.76
N LEU A 214 33.61 34.82 12.04
CA LEU A 214 33.43 35.97 12.93
C LEU A 214 34.75 36.44 13.56
N PHE A 215 35.60 35.50 13.99
CA PHE A 215 36.82 35.72 14.76
C PHE A 215 38.07 34.99 14.18
N PRO A 216 38.46 35.25 12.91
CA PRO A 216 39.68 34.66 12.34
C PRO A 216 40.97 35.08 13.06
N ASP A 217 40.97 36.26 13.69
CA ASP A 217 42.15 36.91 14.26
C ASP A 217 42.41 36.56 15.75
N GLU A 218 41.56 35.74 16.39
CA GLU A 218 41.74 35.37 17.81
C GLU A 218 42.61 34.11 18.02
N GLN A 219 42.92 33.37 16.95
CA GLN A 219 43.82 32.21 17.04
C GLN A 219 45.31 32.55 16.94
N GLU A 220 45.67 33.74 16.42
CA GLU A 220 47.05 34.26 16.48
C GLU A 220 47.21 35.17 17.69
N GLY A 221 47.70 34.58 18.77
CA GLY A 221 47.90 35.26 20.04
C GLY A 221 48.78 36.50 19.92
N ASN A 222 48.34 37.59 20.54
CA ASN A 222 49.26 38.55 21.12
C ASN A 222 48.59 39.33 22.24
N GLY A 223 49.08 39.09 23.46
CA GLY A 223 48.73 39.88 24.63
C GLY A 223 49.35 41.26 24.54
N SER A 224 48.54 42.31 24.56
CA SER A 224 48.99 43.65 24.92
C SER A 224 47.80 44.54 25.27
N TRP A 225 48.00 45.45 26.21
CA TRP A 225 47.05 46.39 26.82
C TRP A 225 46.38 47.39 25.84
N ILE A 226 46.58 47.23 24.52
CA ILE A 226 45.97 48.00 23.43
C ILE A 226 44.60 47.41 23.02
N SER A 227 44.24 46.23 23.55
CA SER A 227 42.99 45.54 23.27
C SER A 227 41.74 46.37 23.62
N GLU A 228 41.74 47.16 24.70
CA GLU A 228 40.57 47.97 25.12
C GLU A 228 40.21 49.12 24.17
N LEU A 229 41.19 49.77 23.52
CA LEU A 229 40.94 50.81 22.50
C LEU A 229 40.53 50.19 21.16
N ASN A 230 40.91 48.93 20.91
CA ASN A 230 40.51 48.19 19.72
C ASN A 230 39.14 47.53 19.87
N LEU A 231 38.58 47.39 21.09
CA LEU A 231 37.28 46.76 21.32
C LEU A 231 36.14 47.44 20.58
N LYS A 232 36.13 48.77 20.50
CA LYS A 232 35.06 49.50 19.78
C LYS A 232 35.17 49.31 18.26
N ALA A 233 36.38 49.31 17.72
CA ALA A 233 36.63 49.02 16.30
C ALA A 233 36.41 47.54 15.94
N LYS A 234 36.73 46.62 16.87
CA LYS A 234 36.47 45.18 16.77
C LYS A 234 34.97 44.91 16.83
N TYR A 235 34.24 45.58 17.73
CA TYR A 235 32.79 45.50 17.84
C TYR A 235 32.08 45.98 16.56
N GLU A 236 32.46 47.12 16.00
CA GLU A 236 31.87 47.60 14.74
C GLU A 236 32.20 46.67 13.55
N LYS A 237 33.41 46.11 13.48
CA LYS A 237 33.76 45.09 12.47
C LYS A 237 32.96 43.80 12.66
N THR A 238 32.82 43.33 13.89
CA THR A 238 32.03 42.13 14.21
C THR A 238 30.56 42.36 13.90
N LYS A 239 30.00 43.54 14.20
CA LYS A 239 28.63 43.93 13.85
C LYS A 239 28.40 43.92 12.33
N HIS A 240 29.35 44.42 11.54
CA HIS A 240 29.27 44.35 10.08
C HIS A 240 29.31 42.89 9.57
N ARG A 241 30.20 42.07 10.13
CA ARG A 241 30.28 40.63 9.83
C ARG A 241 29.01 39.87 10.21
N ILE A 242 28.40 40.18 11.35
CA ILE A 242 27.10 39.61 11.76
C ILE A 242 26.01 39.99 10.78
N LYS A 243 26.00 41.23 10.28
CA LYS A 243 25.01 41.67 9.30
C LYS A 243 25.18 40.95 7.96
N GLU A 244 26.42 40.75 7.51
CA GLU A 244 26.73 39.92 6.34
C GLU A 244 26.33 38.46 6.56
N LEU A 245 26.58 37.91 7.75
CA LEU A 245 26.16 36.55 8.14
C LEU A 245 24.64 36.41 8.14
N SER A 246 23.92 37.40 8.68
CA SER A 246 22.45 37.45 8.71
C SER A 246 21.86 37.54 7.30
N LEU A 247 22.45 38.33 6.40
CA LEU A 247 22.06 38.37 4.98
C LEU A 247 22.34 37.05 4.27
N TYR A 248 23.51 36.44 4.51
CA TYR A 248 23.85 35.11 3.99
C TYR A 248 22.86 34.05 4.47
N PHE A 249 22.53 34.05 5.76
CA PHE A 249 21.54 33.14 6.32
C PHE A 249 20.17 33.38 5.72
N LYS A 250 19.72 34.63 5.59
CA LYS A 250 18.41 34.96 5.00
C LYS A 250 18.26 34.43 3.57
N GLU A 251 19.31 34.51 2.76
CA GLU A 251 19.31 33.93 1.41
C GLU A 251 19.31 32.40 1.46
N LYS A 252 20.12 31.80 2.35
CA LYS A 252 20.16 30.34 2.56
C LYS A 252 18.83 29.80 3.10
N THR A 253 18.11 30.53 3.96
CA THR A 253 16.81 30.15 4.53
C THR A 253 15.78 29.87 3.44
N ARG A 254 15.75 30.66 2.36
CA ARG A 254 14.85 30.42 1.22
C ARG A 254 15.14 29.08 0.56
N ASN A 255 16.42 28.77 0.34
CA ASN A 255 16.83 27.50 -0.27
C ASN A 255 16.53 26.32 0.66
N ILE A 256 16.75 26.49 1.97
CA ILE A 256 16.37 25.51 3.00
C ILE A 256 14.88 25.21 2.96
N ALA A 257 14.03 26.22 2.86
CA ALA A 257 12.60 26.03 2.75
C ALA A 257 12.21 25.21 1.50
N ILE A 258 12.83 25.50 0.35
CA ILE A 258 12.61 24.74 -0.90
C ILE A 258 13.06 23.28 -0.72
N TRP A 259 14.25 23.05 -0.17
CA TRP A 259 14.79 21.70 0.05
C TRP A 259 13.97 20.91 1.06
N THR A 260 13.47 21.57 2.11
CA THR A 260 12.52 20.98 3.07
C THR A 260 11.24 20.54 2.36
N ILE A 261 10.64 21.40 1.51
CA ILE A 261 9.42 21.05 0.77
C ILE A 261 9.68 19.88 -0.19
N GLN A 262 10.80 19.88 -0.91
CA GLN A 262 11.19 18.79 -1.82
C GLN A 262 11.40 17.47 -1.06
N LEU A 263 12.03 17.54 0.12
CA LEU A 263 12.27 16.37 0.97
C LEU A 263 10.95 15.83 1.53
N ILE A 264 10.06 16.70 2.01
CA ILE A 264 8.71 16.33 2.48
C ILE A 264 7.92 15.66 1.34
N ALA A 265 7.85 16.32 0.19
CA ALA A 265 7.15 15.80 -0.97
C ALA A 265 7.72 14.44 -1.36
N GLY A 266 9.05 14.32 -1.43
CA GLY A 266 9.69 13.07 -1.79
C GLY A 266 9.33 11.92 -0.84
N TYR A 267 9.49 12.11 0.47
CA TYR A 267 9.13 11.06 1.42
C TYR A 267 7.63 10.73 1.39
N LEU A 268 6.75 11.71 1.22
CA LEU A 268 5.31 11.50 1.12
C LEU A 268 4.96 10.66 -0.12
N PHE A 269 5.57 10.99 -1.26
CA PHE A 269 5.35 10.27 -2.51
C PHE A 269 5.85 8.82 -2.45
N ASP A 270 7.07 8.61 -1.95
CA ASP A 270 7.69 7.29 -1.88
C ASP A 270 7.05 6.36 -0.86
N SER A 271 6.58 6.92 0.27
CA SER A 271 6.11 6.12 1.40
C SER A 271 4.60 5.85 1.34
N ILE A 272 3.81 6.77 0.78
CA ILE A 272 2.33 6.71 0.85
C ILE A 272 1.72 6.81 -0.54
N ILE A 273 2.00 7.89 -1.28
CA ILE A 273 1.21 8.21 -2.48
C ILE A 273 1.42 7.15 -3.55
N PHE A 274 2.67 6.80 -3.90
CA PHE A 274 2.91 5.83 -4.96
C PHE A 274 2.40 4.42 -4.62
N PRO A 275 2.72 3.81 -3.46
CA PRO A 275 2.22 2.48 -3.14
C PRO A 275 0.69 2.41 -3.06
N VAL A 276 0.01 3.46 -2.58
CA VAL A 276 -1.46 3.46 -2.52
C VAL A 276 -2.06 3.65 -3.91
N ALA A 277 -1.54 4.59 -4.70
CA ALA A 277 -2.05 4.86 -6.05
C ALA A 277 -1.93 3.63 -6.95
N PHE A 278 -0.75 2.99 -6.98
CA PHE A 278 -0.56 1.77 -7.76
C PHE A 278 -1.43 0.62 -7.27
N PHE A 279 -1.62 0.48 -5.96
CA PHE A 279 -2.51 -0.55 -5.41
C PHE A 279 -3.95 -0.34 -5.88
N ILE A 280 -4.47 0.89 -5.82
CA ILE A 280 -5.83 1.22 -6.27
C ILE A 280 -5.98 0.94 -7.76
N ILE A 281 -5.04 1.38 -8.59
CA ILE A 281 -5.09 1.16 -10.04
C ILE A 281 -5.09 -0.33 -10.36
N LEU A 282 -4.15 -1.10 -9.79
CA LEU A 282 -4.07 -2.54 -10.01
C LEU A 282 -5.30 -3.28 -9.47
N PHE A 283 -5.84 -2.85 -8.33
CA PHE A 283 -7.05 -3.41 -7.74
C PHE A 283 -8.27 -3.18 -8.65
N VAL A 284 -8.45 -1.96 -9.17
CA VAL A 284 -9.55 -1.64 -10.10
C VAL A 284 -9.44 -2.48 -11.38
N ILE A 285 -8.25 -2.57 -11.98
CA ILE A 285 -8.03 -3.39 -13.18
C ILE A 285 -8.35 -4.85 -12.91
N THR A 286 -7.84 -5.40 -11.81
CA THR A 286 -8.03 -6.80 -11.43
C THR A 286 -9.49 -7.11 -11.12
N LYS A 287 -10.16 -6.23 -10.38
CA LYS A 287 -11.60 -6.34 -10.11
C LYS A 287 -12.40 -6.32 -11.42
N SER A 288 -12.09 -5.41 -12.34
CA SER A 288 -12.77 -5.32 -13.64
C SER A 288 -12.57 -6.58 -14.49
N ILE A 289 -11.35 -7.12 -14.55
CA ILE A 289 -11.06 -8.37 -15.26
C ILE A 289 -11.84 -9.54 -14.65
N LEU A 290 -11.84 -9.65 -13.32
CA LEU A 290 -12.57 -10.72 -12.63
C LEU A 290 -14.08 -10.57 -12.84
N LEU A 291 -14.64 -9.37 -12.71
CA LEU A 291 -16.06 -9.12 -12.98
C LEU A 291 -16.42 -9.50 -14.42
N TYR A 292 -15.63 -9.09 -15.40
CA TYR A 292 -15.84 -9.47 -16.80
C TYR A 292 -15.83 -11.00 -16.99
N LEU A 293 -14.86 -11.69 -16.39
CA LEU A 293 -14.75 -13.15 -16.47
C LEU A 293 -15.91 -13.89 -15.78
N PHE A 294 -16.54 -13.28 -14.76
CA PHE A 294 -17.60 -13.92 -13.97
C PHE A 294 -19.02 -13.48 -14.32
N GLU A 295 -19.24 -12.26 -14.80
CA GLU A 295 -20.54 -11.79 -15.30
C GLU A 295 -20.92 -12.49 -16.60
N ASN A 296 -19.96 -12.72 -17.50
CA ASN A 296 -20.22 -13.48 -18.73
C ASN A 296 -20.73 -14.91 -18.43
N ARG A 297 -20.29 -15.51 -17.30
CA ARG A 297 -20.81 -16.80 -16.83
C ARG A 297 -22.16 -16.72 -16.11
N ARG A 298 -22.47 -15.61 -15.42
CA ARG A 298 -23.81 -15.42 -14.81
C ARG A 298 -24.88 -15.24 -15.89
N TYR A 299 -24.57 -14.51 -16.96
CA TYR A 299 -25.50 -14.33 -18.07
C TYR A 299 -25.77 -15.66 -18.78
N GLN A 300 -24.73 -16.48 -19.02
CA GLN A 300 -24.90 -17.82 -19.60
C GLN A 300 -25.69 -18.77 -18.68
N SER A 301 -25.35 -18.84 -17.39
CA SER A 301 -26.09 -19.66 -16.41
C SER A 301 -27.56 -19.23 -16.26
N PHE A 302 -27.82 -17.92 -16.27
CA PHE A 302 -29.19 -17.41 -16.17
C PHE A 302 -29.99 -17.68 -17.46
N LYS A 303 -29.35 -17.58 -18.63
CA LYS A 303 -29.95 -17.94 -19.91
C LYS A 303 -30.28 -19.43 -19.98
N GLU A 304 -29.36 -20.30 -19.54
CA GLU A 304 -29.57 -21.75 -19.45
C GLU A 304 -30.69 -22.10 -18.45
N ASP A 305 -30.75 -21.41 -17.30
CA ASP A 305 -31.83 -21.59 -16.31
C ASP A 305 -33.18 -21.14 -16.89
N ILE A 306 -33.26 -20.01 -17.58
CA ILE A 306 -34.48 -19.55 -18.26
C ILE A 306 -34.89 -20.52 -19.37
N GLU A 307 -33.97 -20.94 -20.23
CA GLU A 307 -34.25 -21.91 -21.30
C GLU A 307 -34.79 -23.22 -20.71
N SER A 308 -34.20 -23.70 -19.62
CA SER A 308 -34.67 -24.91 -18.93
C SER A 308 -36.07 -24.74 -18.32
N MET A 309 -36.39 -23.56 -17.75
CA MET A 309 -37.72 -23.26 -17.23
C MET A 309 -38.76 -23.14 -18.35
N VAL A 310 -38.41 -22.50 -19.46
CA VAL A 310 -39.27 -22.37 -20.64
C VAL A 310 -39.56 -23.73 -21.26
N ILE A 311 -38.53 -24.56 -21.47
CA ILE A 311 -38.69 -25.94 -21.98
C ILE A 311 -39.59 -26.76 -21.04
N LYS A 312 -39.40 -26.65 -19.73
CA LYS A 312 -40.23 -27.34 -18.74
C LYS A 312 -41.69 -26.87 -18.78
N TYR A 313 -41.93 -25.58 -18.98
CA TYR A 313 -43.28 -25.02 -19.08
C TYR A 313 -44.00 -25.47 -20.36
N TYR A 314 -43.33 -25.41 -21.51
CA TYR A 314 -43.89 -25.86 -22.79
C TYR A 314 -44.08 -27.38 -22.86
N SER A 315 -43.12 -28.18 -22.39
CA SER A 315 -43.25 -29.65 -22.36
C SER A 315 -44.31 -30.14 -21.36
N SER A 316 -44.58 -29.38 -20.30
CA SER A 316 -45.69 -29.67 -19.38
C SER A 316 -47.05 -29.27 -19.95
N SER A 317 -47.12 -28.27 -20.82
CA SER A 317 -48.35 -27.88 -21.53
C SER A 317 -48.76 -28.96 -22.55
N GLU A 318 -47.80 -29.55 -23.27
CA GLU A 318 -48.05 -30.58 -24.28
C GLU A 318 -48.59 -31.90 -23.69
N LYS A 319 -48.11 -32.28 -22.49
CA LYS A 319 -48.63 -33.44 -21.74
C LYS A 319 -50.04 -33.23 -21.16
N SER A 320 -50.52 -31.98 -21.08
CA SER A 320 -51.88 -31.68 -20.62
C SER A 320 -52.93 -31.72 -21.73
N ALA A 321 -52.51 -31.64 -23.01
CA ALA A 321 -53.38 -31.66 -24.17
C ALA A 321 -53.79 -33.07 -24.64
N THR A 322 -53.18 -34.13 -24.10
CA THR A 322 -53.45 -35.54 -24.46
C THR A 322 -54.23 -36.30 -23.39
N LYS A 323 -55.17 -35.64 -22.69
CA LYS A 323 -56.25 -36.36 -22.01
C LYS A 323 -57.42 -36.51 -22.98
N PRO A 324 -57.81 -37.74 -23.38
CA PRO A 324 -58.99 -37.92 -24.21
C PRO A 324 -60.20 -37.36 -23.48
N TYR A 325 -60.98 -36.52 -24.16
CA TYR A 325 -62.25 -36.01 -23.67
C TYR A 325 -63.08 -37.19 -23.13
N ARG A 326 -63.29 -37.18 -21.81
CA ARG A 326 -64.19 -38.13 -21.14
C ARG A 326 -65.59 -37.82 -21.66
N GLN A 327 -66.12 -38.67 -22.54
CA GLN A 327 -67.50 -38.57 -23.00
C GLN A 327 -68.41 -38.54 -21.77
N ILE A 328 -69.13 -37.43 -21.60
CA ILE A 328 -70.14 -37.28 -20.56
C ILE A 328 -71.31 -38.16 -21.00
N PRO A 329 -71.73 -39.18 -20.23
CA PRO A 329 -72.89 -39.97 -20.60
C PRO A 329 -74.13 -39.08 -20.54
N ILE A 330 -74.83 -38.97 -21.68
CA ILE A 330 -76.13 -38.32 -21.79
C ILE A 330 -77.09 -39.09 -20.88
N ARG A 331 -77.63 -38.41 -19.86
CA ARG A 331 -78.51 -38.97 -18.85
C ARG A 331 -79.90 -39.18 -19.47
N ASP A 332 -80.31 -40.44 -19.63
CA ASP A 332 -81.65 -40.82 -20.08
C ASP A 332 -82.70 -40.36 -19.03
N PRO A 333 -83.70 -39.53 -19.40
CA PRO A 333 -84.67 -38.96 -18.47
C PRO A 333 -85.72 -39.96 -17.93
N ARG A 334 -85.67 -41.26 -18.26
CA ARG A 334 -86.70 -42.25 -17.85
C ARG A 334 -86.28 -43.23 -16.76
N LYS A 335 -85.58 -42.80 -15.71
CA LYS A 335 -85.40 -43.64 -14.51
C LYS A 335 -85.83 -42.92 -13.22
N PRO A 336 -86.87 -43.41 -12.52
CA PRO A 336 -87.26 -42.85 -11.22
C PRO A 336 -86.22 -43.18 -10.14
N LEU A 337 -85.98 -42.20 -9.27
CA LEU A 337 -85.08 -42.27 -8.12
C LEU A 337 -85.57 -43.33 -7.12
N GLY A 338 -84.81 -44.43 -7.01
CA GLY A 338 -84.99 -45.44 -5.97
C GLY A 338 -84.68 -44.85 -4.59
N ARG A 339 -85.68 -44.90 -3.71
CA ARG A 339 -85.67 -44.43 -2.32
C ARG A 339 -85.18 -45.57 -1.41
N ASN A 340 -83.94 -45.53 -0.94
CA ASN A 340 -83.44 -46.38 0.17
C ASN A 340 -83.30 -45.48 1.40
N ARG A 341 -84.22 -45.51 2.37
CA ARG A 341 -84.39 -46.44 3.52
C ARG A 341 -83.16 -46.55 4.43
N LEU A 342 -83.38 -46.07 5.64
CA LEU A 342 -82.59 -46.14 6.87
C LEU A 342 -82.24 -47.59 7.24
N GLY A 343 -81.05 -47.74 7.80
CA GLY A 343 -80.56 -48.87 8.59
C GLY A 343 -79.48 -48.35 9.51
#